data_AF-F0Y6Y3-F1
#
_entry.id   AF-F0Y6Y3-F1
#
_cell.length_a   1.000
_cell.length_b   1.000
_cell.length_c   1.000
_cell.angle_alpha   90.00
_cell.angle_beta   90.00
_cell.angle_gamma   90.00
#
_symmetry.space_group_name_H-M   'P 1'
#
loop_
_entity.id
_entity.type
_entity.pdbx_description
1 polymer ?
#
loop_
_entity_poly.entity_id
_entity_poly.type
_entity_poly.pdbx_seq_one_letter_code
_entity_poly.pdbx_strand_id
1 'polypeptide(L)' 'EHEDDLRGRGFSKTPDVHLNLNHPFPAQVVNWVDSKAMFGSPAAYGGDHRAQLLGYVNRLGAGAVVYWFGFCDEL' A
#
# COMPACT_ATOMS: atom_id res chain seq x y z
N GLU A 1 13.14 7.10 14.59
CA GLU A 1 13.96 6.85 13.40
C GLU A 1 13.11 7.23 12.18
N HIS A 2 13.67 7.96 11.22
CA HIS A 2 12.92 8.31 10.01
C HIS A 2 12.87 7.12 9.05
N GLU A 3 11.85 7.09 8.20
CA GLU A 3 11.65 6.02 7.22
C GLU A 3 12.85 5.82 6.27
N ASP A 4 13.58 6.91 5.98
CA ASP A 4 14.79 6.87 5.17
C ASP A 4 15.98 6.18 5.86
N ASP A 5 16.06 6.26 7.19
CA ASP A 5 17.10 5.56 7.97
C ASP A 5 16.89 4.03 7.92
N LEU A 6 15.63 3.60 7.91
CA LEU A 6 15.24 2.18 7.79
C LEU A 6 15.51 1.65 6.37
N ARG A 7 15.30 2.48 5.33
CA ARG A 7 15.69 2.16 3.94
C ARG A 7 17.20 1.96 3.80
N GLY A 8 18.00 2.84 4.42
CA GLY A 8 19.46 2.74 4.40
C GLY A 8 20.00 1.45 5.04
N ARG A 9 19.20 0.84 5.93
CA ARG A 9 19.53 -0.42 6.62
C ARG A 9 19.00 -1.67 5.92
N GLY A 10 18.38 -1.53 4.75
CA GLY A 10 17.88 -2.65 3.94
C GLY A 10 16.57 -3.27 4.44
N PHE A 11 15.87 -2.64 5.39
CA PHE A 11 14.55 -3.10 5.81
C PHE A 11 13.53 -2.81 4.71
N SER A 12 12.84 -3.86 4.25
CA SER A 12 11.75 -3.67 3.29
C SER A 12 10.59 -2.97 3.98
N LYS A 13 10.05 -1.90 3.38
CA LYS A 13 8.79 -1.31 3.86
C LYS A 13 7.72 -2.39 3.95
N THR A 14 6.91 -2.31 5.00
CA THR A 14 5.75 -3.15 5.27
C THR A 14 4.49 -2.31 5.13
N PRO A 15 3.39 -2.87 4.63
CA PRO A 15 2.11 -2.16 4.65
C PRO A 15 1.69 -1.86 6.10
N ASP A 16 0.87 -0.84 6.31
CA ASP A 16 0.34 -0.49 7.63
C ASP A 16 -0.40 -1.66 8.29
N VAL A 17 -1.08 -2.48 7.47
CA VAL A 17 -1.74 -3.71 7.91
C VAL A 17 -1.46 -4.84 6.92
N HIS A 18 -1.05 -6.00 7.43
CA HIS A 18 -0.98 -7.26 6.68
C HIS A 18 -2.04 -8.23 7.21
N LEU A 19 -2.97 -8.62 6.35
CA LEU A 19 -4.11 -9.47 6.64
C LEU A 19 -3.80 -10.90 6.19
N ASN A 20 -3.31 -11.74 7.11
CA ASN A 20 -3.09 -13.15 6.85
C ASN A 20 -4.38 -13.96 7.04
N LEU A 21 -5.42 -13.60 6.27
CA LEU A 21 -6.73 -14.25 6.34
C LEU A 21 -6.79 -15.34 5.26
N ASN A 22 -6.55 -16.59 5.68
CA ASN A 22 -6.94 -17.77 4.91
C ASN A 22 -8.48 -17.84 4.86
N HIS A 23 -9.11 -17.01 4.03
CA HIS A 23 -10.58 -16.96 3.92
C HIS A 23 -11.04 -17.51 2.57
N PRO A 24 -11.86 -18.58 2.53
CA PRO A 24 -12.28 -19.24 1.30
C PRO A 24 -13.48 -18.56 0.60
N PHE A 25 -13.69 -17.25 0.83
CA PHE A 25 -14.88 -16.56 0.31
C PHE A 25 -14.58 -15.79 -0.98
N PRO A 26 -15.56 -15.67 -1.90
CA PRO A 26 -15.37 -15.09 -3.24
C PRO A 26 -15.36 -13.56 -3.28
N ALA A 27 -15.31 -12.87 -2.13
CA ALA A 27 -15.12 -11.42 -2.10
C ALA A 27 -13.64 -11.11 -2.36
N GLN A 28 -13.35 -10.05 -3.13
CA GLN A 28 -11.97 -9.61 -3.45
C GLN A 28 -11.10 -9.67 -2.19
N VAL A 29 -10.16 -10.62 -2.16
CA VAL A 29 -9.28 -10.84 -1.01
C VAL A 29 -8.31 -9.67 -0.91
N VAL A 30 -8.50 -8.84 0.13
CA VAL A 30 -7.56 -7.78 0.48
C VAL A 30 -6.56 -8.37 1.49
N ASN A 31 -5.32 -8.57 1.06
CA ASN A 31 -4.25 -9.16 1.87
C ASN A 31 -3.46 -8.10 2.65
N TRP A 32 -3.54 -6.84 2.27
CA TRP A 32 -2.87 -5.74 2.95
C TRP A 32 -3.61 -4.42 2.77
N VAL A 33 -3.42 -3.52 3.72
CA VAL A 33 -3.92 -2.15 3.66
C VAL A 33 -2.77 -1.18 3.93
N ASP A 34 -2.68 -0.13 3.12
CA ASP A 34 -1.72 0.96 3.29
C ASP A 34 -2.49 2.28 3.34
N SER A 35 -2.32 3.04 4.41
CA SER A 35 -3.07 4.27 4.67
C SER A 35 -2.20 5.49 4.37
N LYS A 36 -2.82 6.51 3.78
CA LYS A 36 -2.13 7.71 3.30
C LYS A 36 -2.84 8.94 3.81
N ALA A 37 -2.16 9.73 4.64
CA ALA A 37 -2.65 11.02 5.14
C ALA A 37 -2.52 12.14 4.08
N MET A 38 -3.05 11.88 2.88
CA MET A 38 -3.01 12.79 1.74
C MET A 38 -4.21 12.54 0.82
N PHE A 39 -4.40 13.42 -0.17
CA PHE A 39 -5.39 13.25 -1.23
C PHE A 39 -4.85 12.32 -2.33
N GLY A 40 -5.63 11.32 -2.73
CA GLY A 40 -5.27 10.36 -3.78
C GLY A 40 -5.46 10.95 -5.18
N SER A 41 -4.37 11.35 -5.83
CA SER A 41 -4.38 11.81 -7.22
C SER A 41 -3.42 10.99 -8.08
N PRO A 42 -3.55 11.01 -9.41
CA PRO A 42 -2.58 10.33 -10.30
C PRO A 42 -1.14 10.80 -10.07
N ALA A 43 -0.95 12.08 -9.70
CA ALA A 43 0.35 12.63 -9.32
C ALA A 43 0.87 12.02 -8.00
N ALA A 44 -0.01 11.84 -7.00
CA ALA A 44 0.34 11.20 -5.73
C ALA A 44 0.68 9.71 -5.88
N TYR A 45 0.07 9.05 -6.87
CA TYR A 45 0.35 7.65 -7.23
C TYR A 45 1.65 7.49 -8.04
N GLY A 46 2.30 8.58 -8.47
CA GLY A 46 3.51 8.52 -9.29
C GLY A 46 4.75 8.00 -8.55
N GLY A 47 5.76 7.60 -9.33
CA GLY A 47 7.14 7.34 -8.85
C GLY A 47 7.26 6.29 -7.75
N ASP A 48 7.83 6.70 -6.62
CA ASP A 48 8.19 5.86 -5.48
C ASP A 48 6.98 5.20 -4.80
N HIS A 49 5.81 5.87 -4.78
CA HIS A 49 4.58 5.30 -4.23
C HIS A 49 4.12 4.07 -5.03
N ARG A 50 4.11 4.18 -6.36
CA ARG A 50 3.78 3.05 -7.22
C ARG A 50 4.76 1.89 -7.03
N ALA A 51 6.05 2.17 -6.97
CA ALA A 51 7.08 1.15 -6.78
C ALA A 51 6.91 0.42 -5.44
N GLN A 52 6.59 1.16 -4.37
CA GLN A 52 6.28 0.60 -3.05
C GLN A 52 5.05 -0.32 -3.10
N LEU A 53 3.92 0.16 -3.65
CA LEU A 53 2.67 -0.60 -3.71
C LEU A 53 2.81 -1.85 -4.59
N LEU A 54 3.53 -1.75 -5.72
CA LEU A 54 3.88 -2.92 -6.55
C LEU A 54 4.69 -3.95 -5.75
N GLY A 55 5.59 -3.49 -4.87
CA GLY A 55 6.32 -4.36 -3.95
C GLY A 55 5.41 -5.12 -2.97
N TYR A 56 4.27 -4.55 -2.57
CA TYR A 56 3.27 -5.23 -1.75
C TYR A 56 2.45 -6.21 -2.58
N VAL A 57 1.98 -5.80 -3.76
CA VAL A 57 1.23 -6.68 -4.67
C VAL A 57 2.02 -7.95 -5.00
N ASN A 58 3.31 -7.80 -5.34
CA ASN A 58 4.15 -8.92 -5.74
C ASN A 58 4.43 -9.90 -4.58
N ARG A 59 4.49 -9.41 -3.34
CA ARG A 59 4.85 -10.23 -2.16
C ARG A 59 3.65 -10.80 -1.43
N LEU A 60 2.55 -10.05 -1.39
CA LEU A 60 1.42 -10.27 -0.50
C LEU A 60 0.09 -10.46 -1.26
N GLY A 61 0.08 -10.30 -2.59
CA GLY A 61 -1.13 -10.39 -3.41
C GLY A 61 -1.94 -9.09 -3.41
N ALA A 62 -3.21 -9.18 -3.81
CA ALA A 62 -4.09 -8.01 -3.88
C ALA A 62 -4.23 -7.31 -2.53
N GLY A 63 -4.32 -5.99 -2.53
CA GLY A 63 -4.50 -5.18 -1.32
C GLY A 63 -5.23 -3.86 -1.63
N ALA A 64 -5.32 -3.00 -0.61
CA ALA A 64 -6.07 -1.76 -0.68
C ALA A 64 -5.23 -0.57 -0.18
N VAL A 65 -5.51 0.60 -0.74
CA VAL A 65 -4.92 1.87 -0.28
C VAL A 65 -6.05 2.77 0.22
N VAL A 66 -5.89 3.35 1.40
CA VAL A 66 -6.87 4.27 1.99
C VAL A 66 -6.31 5.69 1.97
N TYR A 67 -6.93 6.59 1.22
CA TYR A 67 -6.61 8.02 1.20
C TYR A 67 -7.53 8.79 2.15
N TRP A 68 -6.97 9.35 3.22
CA TRP A 68 -7.75 10.01 4.26
C TRP A 68 -8.41 11.31 3.83
N PHE A 69 -7.89 11.98 2.79
CA PHE A 69 -8.43 13.26 2.32
C PHE A 69 -9.29 13.15 1.05
N GLY A 70 -9.62 11.93 0.61
CA GLY A 70 -10.35 11.67 -0.63
C GLY A 70 -9.43 11.31 -1.79
N PHE A 71 -10.02 11.02 -2.96
CA PHE A 71 -9.28 10.63 -4.17
C PHE A 71 -9.97 11.13 -5.45
N CYS A 72 -9.23 11.18 -6.56
CA CYS A 72 -9.76 11.38 -7.91
C CYS A 72 -10.38 10.08 -8.42
N ASP A 73 -11.59 10.12 -8.97
CA ASP A 73 -12.27 8.94 -9.55
C ASP A 73 -11.50 8.29 -10.72
N GLU A 74 -10.54 9.01 -11.30
CA GLU A 74 -9.67 8.55 -12.40
C GLU A 74 -8.51 7.64 -11.94
N LEU A 75 -8.38 7.41 -10.62
CA LEU A 75 -7.35 6.58 -9.99
C LEU A 75 -7.68 5.08 -10.08
#